data_AF-A0A6I7QM75-F1
#
_entry.id   AF-A0A6I7QM75-F1
#
_cell.length_a   1.000
_cell.length_b   1.000
_cell.length_c   1.000
_cell.angle_alpha   90.00
_cell.angle_beta   90.00
_cell.angle_gamma   90.00
#
_symmetry.space_group_name_H-M   'P 1'
#
loop_
_entity.id
_entity.type
_entity.pdbx_description
1 polymer ?
#
loop_
_entity_poly.entity_id
_entity_poly.type
_entity_poly.pdbx_seq_one_letter_code
_entity_poly.pdbx_strand_id
1 'polypeptide(L)'
;MKSKLFFSWMLILITTLFSACQRKQTTWQVSSPNGKVEVIVTWNKADGSVSYVTDLHREDGKTTRALDKSTLGLVREDHDFSKGLKFTSIAREEIYESYSTISGKRINDVNQCNEITLSFEHDSGEIMNIIFRAYDEGMAFRYHFAAQDTAQHMVIDELSSFNLNTTGGKAWMQTYDTIRHWSLGYEIPYDREIPIGTSAPVSYG
;
A
#
# COMPACT_ATOMS: atom_id res chain seq x y z
N MET A 1 51.19 26.27 29.97
CA MET A 1 49.82 26.81 29.77
C MET A 1 49.29 26.76 28.32
N LYS A 2 49.93 26.06 27.36
CA LYS A 2 49.46 25.99 25.96
C LYS A 2 48.84 24.65 25.53
N SER A 3 48.90 23.61 26.37
CA SER A 3 48.44 22.25 26.01
C SER A 3 46.98 21.95 26.38
N LYS A 4 46.33 22.73 27.26
CA LYS A 4 44.94 22.50 27.67
C LYS A 4 43.91 23.14 26.71
N LEU A 5 44.31 24.11 25.90
CA LEU A 5 43.43 24.78 24.92
C LEU A 5 43.24 23.97 23.63
N PHE A 6 44.23 23.17 23.21
CA PHE A 6 44.08 22.30 22.03
C PHE A 6 43.16 21.09 22.29
N PHE A 7 43.18 20.55 23.51
CA PHE A 7 42.33 19.41 23.88
C PHE A 7 40.85 19.79 23.99
N SER A 8 40.55 21.04 24.33
CA SER A 8 39.18 21.56 24.40
C SER A 8 38.55 21.84 23.03
N TRP A 9 39.36 22.10 21.99
CA TRP A 9 38.86 22.30 20.63
C TRP A 9 38.67 20.98 19.87
N MET A 10 39.46 19.96 20.19
CA MET A 10 39.34 18.62 19.60
C MET A 10 38.15 17.81 20.16
N LEU A 11 37.60 18.21 21.31
CA LEU A 11 36.40 17.60 21.91
C LEU A 11 35.09 18.21 21.38
N ILE A 12 35.14 19.43 20.82
CA ILE A 12 33.98 20.10 20.18
C ILE A 12 33.84 19.68 18.70
N LEU A 13 34.92 19.18 18.06
CA LEU A 13 34.90 18.70 16.68
C LEU A 13 34.40 17.25 16.54
N ILE A 14 34.35 16.48 17.63
CA ILE A 14 33.87 15.07 17.65
C ILE A 14 32.38 14.97 18.02
N THR A 15 31.79 15.99 18.63
CA THR A 15 30.34 16.02 18.96
C THR A 15 29.45 16.46 17.80
N THR A 16 30.01 16.94 16.68
CA THR A 16 29.24 17.35 15.49
C THR A 16 29.03 16.23 14.47
N LEU A 17 29.57 15.02 14.67
CA LEU A 17 29.39 13.87 13.77
C LEU A 17 28.10 13.05 14.02
N PHE A 18 27.24 13.51 14.94
CA PHE A 18 25.97 12.85 15.26
C PHE A 18 24.76 13.38 14.47
N SER A 19 24.97 14.16 13.40
CA SER A 19 23.87 14.69 12.59
C SER A 19 23.75 14.01 11.23
N ALA A 20 22.52 13.58 10.95
CA ALA A 20 22.01 13.03 9.71
C ALA A 20 22.28 11.54 9.46
N CYS A 21 21.71 10.68 10.31
CA CYS A 21 21.06 9.50 9.75
C CYS A 21 19.91 10.02 8.87
N GLN A 22 20.19 10.30 7.59
CA GLN A 22 19.15 10.62 6.62
C GLN A 22 18.18 9.44 6.64
N ARG A 23 16.95 9.69 7.11
CA ARG A 23 15.91 8.67 7.15
C ARG A 23 15.70 8.20 5.70
N LYS A 24 16.19 6.99 5.40
CA LYS A 24 16.16 6.36 4.06
C LYS A 24 14.75 6.07 3.58
N GLN A 25 13.75 6.33 4.41
CA GLN A 25 12.34 6.07 4.14
C GLN A 25 11.51 7.28 4.56
N THR A 26 10.43 7.53 3.82
CA THR A 26 9.37 8.46 4.20
C THR A 26 8.10 7.65 4.42
N THR A 27 7.34 8.01 5.45
CA THR A 27 6.09 7.33 5.81
C THR A 27 4.95 8.33 5.86
N TRP A 28 3.77 7.90 5.42
CA TRP A 28 2.51 8.63 5.55
C TRP A 28 1.44 7.70 6.09
N GLN A 29 0.42 8.26 6.72
CA GLN A 29 -0.69 7.52 7.26
C GLN A 29 -2.03 8.13 6.85
N VAL A 30 -3.04 7.27 6.76
CA VAL A 30 -4.45 7.65 6.66
C VAL A 30 -5.25 6.74 7.59
N SER A 31 -6.07 7.35 8.44
CA SER A 31 -6.94 6.63 9.37
C SER A 31 -8.38 6.82 8.92
N SER A 32 -9.21 5.79 9.08
CA SER A 32 -10.66 5.84 8.89
C SER A 32 -11.34 6.93 9.74
N PRO A 33 -12.54 7.41 9.36
CA PRO A 33 -13.30 8.40 10.13
C PRO A 33 -13.47 8.06 11.62
N ASN A 34 -13.71 6.79 11.95
CA ASN A 34 -13.83 6.34 13.33
C ASN A 34 -12.49 5.92 13.98
N GLY A 35 -11.38 5.98 13.26
CA GLY A 35 -10.04 5.63 13.71
C GLY A 35 -9.78 4.13 13.92
N LYS A 36 -10.68 3.22 13.51
CA LYS A 36 -10.52 1.76 13.70
C LYS A 36 -9.63 1.10 12.65
N VAL A 37 -9.53 1.66 11.46
CA VAL A 37 -8.62 1.23 10.39
C VAL A 37 -7.57 2.30 10.15
N GLU A 38 -6.29 1.93 10.13
CA GLU A 38 -5.17 2.80 9.77
C GLU A 38 -4.31 2.13 8.69
N VAL A 39 -3.95 2.88 7.66
CA VAL A 39 -3.01 2.45 6.62
C VAL A 39 -1.77 3.31 6.71
N ILE A 40 -0.60 2.66 6.79
CA ILE A 40 0.70 3.32 6.82
C ILE A 40 1.46 2.97 5.55
N VAL A 41 1.70 3.97 4.71
CA VAL A 41 2.42 3.85 3.44
C VAL A 41 3.87 4.28 3.63
N THR A 42 4.80 3.46 3.17
CA THR A 42 6.25 3.68 3.27
C THR A 42 6.87 3.73 1.87
N TRP A 43 7.53 4.84 1.55
CA TRP A 43 8.39 4.97 0.38
C TRP A 43 9.86 4.80 0.76
N ASN A 44 10.57 3.90 0.08
CA ASN A 44 11.98 3.67 0.26
C ASN A 44 12.80 4.50 -0.72
N LYS A 45 13.56 5.48 -0.21
CA LYS A 45 14.37 6.39 -1.02
C LYS A 45 15.55 5.70 -1.70
N ALA A 46 15.96 4.52 -1.20
CA ALA A 46 17.12 3.83 -1.73
C ALA A 46 16.85 3.16 -3.09
N ASP A 47 15.65 2.61 -3.27
CA ASP A 47 15.25 1.87 -4.48
C ASP A 47 13.98 2.43 -5.13
N GLY A 48 13.33 3.43 -4.53
CA GLY A 48 12.10 4.02 -5.03
C GLY A 48 10.86 3.12 -4.85
N SER A 49 10.95 2.02 -4.11
CA SER A 49 9.79 1.13 -3.90
C SER A 49 8.80 1.70 -2.89
N VAL A 50 7.52 1.33 -3.03
CA VAL A 50 6.45 1.69 -2.10
C VAL A 50 5.86 0.43 -1.48
N SER A 51 5.59 0.48 -0.19
CA SER A 51 4.94 -0.59 0.55
C SER A 51 3.94 -0.02 1.55
N TYR A 52 3.04 -0.83 2.06
CA TYR A 52 2.08 -0.43 3.08
C TYR A 52 1.90 -1.52 4.15
N VAL A 53 1.38 -1.11 5.29
CA VAL A 53 0.81 -1.98 6.32
C VAL A 53 -0.59 -1.49 6.67
N THR A 54 -1.44 -2.37 7.17
CA THR A 54 -2.78 -2.01 7.67
C THR A 54 -2.94 -2.49 9.10
N ASP A 55 -3.27 -1.55 9.98
CA ASP A 55 -3.51 -1.76 11.40
C ASP A 55 -4.99 -1.57 11.74
N LEU A 56 -5.49 -2.42 12.62
CA LEU A 56 -6.85 -2.37 13.16
C LEU A 56 -6.80 -2.01 14.64
N HIS A 57 -7.41 -0.88 15.00
CA HIS A 57 -7.52 -0.40 16.37
C HIS A 57 -8.86 -0.85 16.96
N ARG A 58 -8.78 -1.54 18.09
CA ARG A 58 -9.94 -2.07 18.81
C ARG A 58 -10.32 -1.12 19.95
N GLU A 59 -11.58 -1.19 20.35
CA GLU A 59 -12.12 -0.37 21.45
C GLU A 59 -11.45 -0.65 22.81
N ASP A 60 -10.83 -1.84 22.98
CA ASP A 60 -10.04 -2.19 24.17
C ASP A 60 -8.61 -1.62 24.15
N GLY A 61 -8.30 -0.74 23.20
CA GLY A 61 -6.99 -0.10 23.03
C GLY A 61 -5.94 -0.99 22.37
N LYS A 62 -6.27 -2.24 21.98
CA LYS A 62 -5.34 -3.11 21.27
C LYS A 62 -5.30 -2.77 19.79
N THR A 63 -4.09 -2.79 19.23
CA THR A 63 -3.88 -2.74 17.78
C THR A 63 -3.54 -4.14 17.26
N THR A 64 -4.19 -4.54 16.18
CA THR A 64 -3.89 -5.79 15.46
C THR A 64 -3.44 -5.46 14.04
N ARG A 65 -2.29 -6.01 13.65
CA ARG A 65 -1.79 -5.91 12.28
C ARG A 65 -2.62 -6.83 11.37
N ALA A 66 -3.43 -6.24 10.50
CA ALA A 66 -4.25 -6.99 9.54
C ALA A 66 -3.44 -7.37 8.29
N LEU A 67 -2.66 -6.42 7.77
CA LEU A 67 -1.72 -6.65 6.66
C LEU A 67 -0.33 -6.21 7.07
N ASP A 68 0.58 -7.17 7.16
CA ASP A 68 2.02 -6.94 7.26
C ASP A 68 2.55 -6.22 6.03
N LYS A 69 3.86 -5.91 6.05
CA LYS A 69 4.49 -5.15 4.98
C LYS A 69 4.18 -5.78 3.63
N SER A 70 3.43 -5.03 2.83
CA SER A 70 2.87 -5.42 1.55
C SER A 70 3.40 -4.47 0.47
N THR A 71 3.87 -5.02 -0.64
CA THR A 71 4.44 -4.28 -1.77
C THR A 71 3.37 -3.67 -2.65
N LEU A 72 3.71 -2.57 -3.31
CA LEU A 72 2.93 -1.92 -4.35
C LEU A 72 3.82 -1.75 -5.57
N GLY A 73 3.24 -1.86 -6.76
CA GLY A 73 3.94 -1.69 -8.01
C GLY A 73 3.14 -2.22 -9.18
N LEU A 74 3.33 -1.61 -10.34
CA LEU A 74 2.70 -2.01 -11.59
C LEU A 74 3.74 -1.92 -12.70
N VAL A 75 3.80 -2.95 -13.55
CA VAL A 75 4.69 -3.01 -14.70
C VAL A 75 3.85 -2.86 -15.95
N ARG A 76 4.14 -1.82 -16.73
CA ARG A 76 3.58 -1.64 -18.07
C ARG A 76 4.60 -2.10 -19.11
N GLU A 77 4.17 -2.23 -20.36
CA GLU A 77 5.04 -2.64 -21.47
C GLU A 77 6.21 -1.68 -21.71
N ASP A 78 6.04 -0.40 -21.35
CA ASP A 78 7.01 0.67 -21.53
C ASP A 78 7.91 0.86 -20.31
N HIS A 79 7.34 0.81 -19.09
CA HIS A 79 8.02 1.18 -17.86
C HIS A 79 7.61 0.31 -16.65
N ASP A 80 8.55 0.16 -15.73
CA ASP A 80 8.37 -0.52 -14.44
C ASP A 80 8.15 0.53 -13.33
N PHE A 81 6.91 0.65 -12.85
CA PHE A 81 6.53 1.56 -11.78
C PHE A 81 6.56 0.91 -10.38
N SER A 82 7.30 -0.19 -10.21
CA SER A 82 7.49 -0.82 -8.88
C SER A 82 8.69 -0.28 -8.11
N LYS A 83 9.61 0.39 -8.80
CA LYS A 83 10.88 0.90 -8.27
C LYS A 83 11.29 2.18 -9.00
N GLY A 84 12.33 2.85 -8.51
CA GLY A 84 12.82 4.10 -9.08
C GLY A 84 11.88 5.29 -8.92
N LEU A 85 10.75 5.12 -8.24
CA LEU A 85 9.76 6.18 -8.03
C LEU A 85 10.32 7.29 -7.13
N LYS A 86 10.12 8.53 -7.54
CA LYS A 86 10.46 9.73 -6.78
C LYS A 86 9.18 10.37 -6.27
N PHE A 87 9.06 10.51 -4.96
CA PHE A 87 7.91 11.21 -4.38
C PHE A 87 7.87 12.67 -4.82
N THR A 88 6.70 13.14 -5.28
CA THR A 88 6.51 14.52 -5.75
C THR A 88 5.54 15.30 -4.88
N SER A 89 4.35 14.75 -4.61
CA SER A 89 3.30 15.46 -3.86
C SER A 89 2.38 14.54 -3.07
N ILE A 90 1.68 15.15 -2.12
CA ILE A 90 0.67 14.51 -1.29
C ILE A 90 -0.59 15.37 -1.25
N ALA A 91 -1.75 14.74 -1.41
CA ALA A 91 -3.06 15.34 -1.19
C ALA A 91 -3.87 14.48 -0.21
N ARG A 92 -4.77 15.12 0.54
CA ARG A 92 -5.68 14.46 1.49
C ARG A 92 -7.07 15.02 1.32
N GLU A 93 -8.07 14.17 1.49
CA GLU A 93 -9.48 14.53 1.36
C GLU A 93 -10.31 13.71 2.36
N GLU A 94 -11.29 14.35 2.99
CA GLU A 94 -12.35 13.66 3.71
C GLU A 94 -13.55 13.54 2.78
N ILE A 95 -13.96 12.31 2.48
CA ILE A 95 -15.05 12.03 1.54
C ILE A 95 -16.29 11.69 2.35
N TYR A 96 -17.38 12.40 2.06
CA TYR A 96 -18.72 12.10 2.54
C TYR A 96 -19.72 12.38 1.42
N GLU A 97 -20.23 11.34 0.78
CA GLU A 97 -21.21 11.45 -0.29
C GLU A 97 -22.31 10.39 -0.15
N SER A 98 -23.55 10.78 -0.47
CA SER A 98 -24.69 9.87 -0.54
C SER A 98 -25.01 9.56 -1.98
N TYR A 99 -25.26 8.28 -2.30
CA TYR A 99 -25.64 7.86 -3.64
C TYR A 99 -26.77 6.82 -3.61
N SER A 100 -27.44 6.67 -4.75
CA SER A 100 -28.49 5.67 -4.93
C SER A 100 -28.12 4.62 -5.97
N THR A 101 -28.39 3.34 -5.70
CA THR A 101 -28.19 2.26 -6.65
C THR A 101 -29.51 1.84 -7.31
N ILE A 102 -29.43 1.38 -8.57
CA ILE A 102 -30.60 0.84 -9.31
C ILE A 102 -30.97 -0.55 -8.78
N SER A 103 -29.98 -1.30 -8.30
CA SER A 103 -30.12 -2.66 -7.78
C SER A 103 -29.04 -2.94 -6.74
N GLY A 104 -29.35 -3.75 -5.72
CA GLY A 104 -28.39 -4.12 -4.68
C GLY A 104 -29.09 -4.53 -3.39
N LYS A 105 -28.33 -4.69 -2.31
CA LYS A 105 -28.89 -4.97 -0.97
C LYS A 105 -29.54 -3.74 -0.32
N ARG A 106 -29.19 -2.54 -0.79
CA ARG A 106 -29.68 -1.23 -0.32
C ARG A 106 -29.82 -0.28 -1.51
N ILE A 107 -30.83 0.59 -1.48
CA ILE A 107 -31.07 1.59 -2.53
C ILE A 107 -30.27 2.86 -2.25
N ASN A 108 -30.20 3.31 -0.99
CA ASN A 108 -29.48 4.51 -0.60
C ASN A 108 -28.28 4.11 0.26
N ASP A 109 -27.09 4.50 -0.16
CA ASP A 109 -25.83 4.21 0.53
C ASP A 109 -25.01 5.50 0.70
N VAL A 110 -24.02 5.44 1.59
CA VAL A 110 -23.10 6.54 1.89
C VAL A 110 -21.68 6.03 1.67
N ASN A 111 -20.91 6.74 0.85
CA ASN A 111 -19.47 6.57 0.74
C ASN A 111 -18.81 7.58 1.69
N GLN A 112 -18.27 7.07 2.80
CA GLN A 112 -17.59 7.86 3.82
C GLN A 112 -16.21 7.27 4.12
N CYS A 113 -15.15 8.04 3.86
CA CYS A 113 -13.77 7.64 4.11
C CYS A 113 -12.83 8.83 4.18
N ASN A 114 -11.61 8.59 4.68
CA ASN A 114 -10.50 9.50 4.52
C ASN A 114 -9.58 9.00 3.40
N GLU A 115 -9.20 9.89 2.49
CA GLU A 115 -8.34 9.61 1.34
C GLU A 115 -6.95 10.25 1.51
N ILE A 116 -5.93 9.54 1.06
CA ILE A 116 -4.58 10.07 0.82
C ILE A 116 -4.15 9.71 -0.61
N THR A 117 -3.79 10.73 -1.39
CA THR A 117 -3.19 10.56 -2.71
C THR A 117 -1.70 10.87 -2.63
N LEU A 118 -0.87 9.89 -2.96
CA LEU A 118 0.59 10.02 -3.01
C LEU A 118 1.04 9.98 -4.47
N SER A 119 1.64 11.06 -4.94
CA SER A 119 2.13 11.17 -6.31
C SER A 119 3.61 10.83 -6.38
N PHE A 120 3.96 10.02 -7.37
CA PHE A 120 5.32 9.64 -7.64
C PHE A 120 5.65 9.80 -9.12
N GLU A 121 6.81 10.40 -9.40
CA GLU A 121 7.37 10.54 -10.74
C GLU A 121 8.35 9.40 -11.01
N HIS A 122 8.21 8.76 -12.16
CA HIS A 122 9.15 7.79 -12.70
C HIS A 122 10.27 8.51 -13.48
N ASP A 123 11.40 7.87 -13.73
CA ASP A 123 12.54 8.48 -14.46
C ASP A 123 12.19 8.88 -15.91
N SER A 124 11.11 8.36 -16.48
CA SER A 124 10.56 8.80 -17.77
C SER A 124 9.85 10.16 -17.72
N GLY A 125 9.60 10.71 -16.51
CA GLY A 125 8.81 11.92 -16.27
C GLY A 125 7.31 11.67 -16.08
N GLU A 126 6.84 10.42 -16.23
CA GLU A 126 5.45 10.06 -15.98
C GLU A 126 5.12 10.01 -14.48
N ILE A 127 3.89 10.42 -14.15
CA ILE A 127 3.40 10.45 -12.77
C ILE A 127 2.40 9.32 -12.54
N MET A 128 2.71 8.47 -11.57
CA MET A 128 1.80 7.49 -11.00
C MET A 128 1.35 7.95 -9.61
N ASN A 129 0.05 8.09 -9.43
CA ASN A 129 -0.58 8.29 -8.13
C ASN A 129 -0.92 6.95 -7.51
N ILE A 130 -0.64 6.80 -6.22
CA ILE A 130 -1.16 5.72 -5.38
C ILE A 130 -2.16 6.35 -4.42
N ILE A 131 -3.42 5.97 -4.57
CA ILE A 131 -4.54 6.56 -3.84
C ILE A 131 -5.05 5.53 -2.84
N PHE A 132 -5.01 5.85 -1.55
CA PHE A 132 -5.56 5.03 -0.49
C PHE A 132 -6.81 5.68 0.11
N ARG A 133 -7.83 4.88 0.37
CA ARG A 133 -9.01 5.26 1.15
C ARG A 133 -9.11 4.35 2.38
N ALA A 134 -9.22 4.96 3.55
CA ALA A 134 -9.51 4.26 4.80
C ALA A 134 -10.99 4.46 5.17
N TYR A 135 -11.72 3.36 5.17
CA TYR A 135 -13.11 3.25 5.59
C TYR A 135 -13.17 2.67 7.01
N ASP A 136 -14.30 2.88 7.69
CA ASP A 136 -14.53 2.36 9.04
C ASP A 136 -14.42 0.82 9.14
N GLU A 137 -14.61 0.11 8.03
CA GLU A 137 -14.65 -1.36 7.95
C GLU A 137 -13.49 -1.96 7.13
N GLY A 138 -12.65 -1.13 6.51
CA GLY A 138 -11.56 -1.63 5.67
C GLY A 138 -10.80 -0.53 4.95
N MET A 139 -9.96 -0.93 4.02
CA MET A 139 -9.20 0.00 3.17
C MET A 139 -9.28 -0.43 1.72
N ALA A 140 -9.11 0.54 0.83
CA ALA A 140 -8.98 0.31 -0.60
C ALA A 140 -7.82 1.15 -1.13
N PHE A 141 -7.17 0.68 -2.18
CA PHE A 141 -6.21 1.47 -2.93
C PHE A 141 -6.34 1.25 -4.42
N ARG A 142 -5.83 2.21 -5.20
CA ARG A 142 -5.68 2.09 -6.65
C ARG A 142 -4.47 2.85 -7.15
N TYR A 143 -3.97 2.42 -8.31
CA TYR A 143 -3.03 3.20 -9.12
C TYR A 143 -3.80 4.13 -10.06
N HIS A 144 -3.30 5.34 -10.27
CA HIS A 144 -3.84 6.30 -11.24
C HIS A 144 -2.70 7.03 -11.96
N PHE A 145 -2.59 6.81 -13.26
CA PHE A 145 -1.65 7.53 -14.12
C PHE A 145 -2.25 8.88 -14.52
N ALA A 146 -1.57 9.97 -14.21
CA ALA A 146 -2.10 11.32 -14.39
C ALA A 146 -1.99 11.85 -15.84
N ALA A 147 -1.37 11.09 -16.74
CA ALA A 147 -1.28 11.43 -18.15
C ALA A 147 -2.70 11.58 -18.73
N GLN A 148 -2.95 12.70 -19.42
CA GLN A 148 -4.23 12.98 -20.06
C GLN A 148 -4.20 12.70 -21.57
N ASP A 149 -3.16 12.03 -22.06
CA ASP A 149 -3.15 11.60 -23.45
C ASP A 149 -4.11 10.42 -23.67
N THR A 150 -4.43 10.15 -24.93
CA THR A 150 -5.26 9.01 -25.32
C THR A 150 -4.42 7.77 -25.60
N ALA A 151 -3.16 7.73 -25.15
CA ALA A 151 -2.31 6.58 -25.40
C ALA A 151 -2.84 5.37 -24.64
N GLN A 152 -2.79 4.22 -25.31
CA GLN A 152 -3.10 2.95 -24.68
C GLN A 152 -1.80 2.37 -24.16
N HIS A 153 -1.80 1.93 -22.90
CA HIS A 153 -0.67 1.23 -22.31
C HIS A 153 -1.12 -0.16 -21.89
N MET A 154 -0.32 -1.17 -22.22
CA MET A 154 -0.54 -2.53 -21.74
C MET A 154 0.11 -2.73 -20.37
N VAL A 155 -0.67 -3.20 -19.39
CA VAL A 155 -0.16 -3.68 -18.10
C VAL A 155 0.33 -5.11 -18.28
N ILE A 156 1.61 -5.35 -17.98
CA ILE A 156 2.26 -6.65 -18.08
C ILE A 156 2.14 -7.41 -16.77
N ASP A 157 2.28 -6.70 -15.64
CA ASP A 157 2.28 -7.31 -14.32
C ASP A 157 1.81 -6.32 -13.24
N GLU A 158 1.23 -6.86 -12.17
CA GLU A 158 0.86 -6.11 -10.97
C GLU A 158 1.51 -6.75 -9.75
N LEU A 159 2.40 -6.00 -9.09
CA LEU A 159 3.21 -6.47 -7.96
C LEU A 159 2.58 -6.13 -6.59
N SER A 160 1.29 -5.79 -6.59
CA SER A 160 0.49 -5.59 -5.39
C SER A 160 0.46 -6.88 -4.57
N SER A 161 0.84 -6.81 -3.30
CA SER A 161 0.71 -7.94 -2.38
C SER A 161 -0.18 -7.62 -1.18
N PHE A 162 -0.62 -8.69 -0.52
CA PHE A 162 -1.42 -8.65 0.69
C PHE A 162 -0.81 -9.64 1.68
N ASN A 163 0.15 -9.15 2.46
CA ASN A 163 0.92 -9.99 3.38
C ASN A 163 0.13 -10.22 4.67
N LEU A 164 -0.54 -11.36 4.76
CA LEU A 164 -1.32 -11.77 5.93
C LEU A 164 -0.43 -12.45 6.97
N ASN A 165 -0.72 -12.22 8.26
CA ASN A 165 -0.11 -13.02 9.33
C ASN A 165 -0.54 -14.48 9.18
N THR A 166 0.44 -15.39 9.04
CA THR A 166 0.22 -16.82 8.80
C THR A 166 -0.10 -17.62 10.07
N THR A 167 -0.04 -17.00 11.25
CA THR A 167 -0.25 -17.69 12.52
C THR A 167 -1.73 -17.76 12.88
N GLY A 168 -2.29 -18.97 12.86
CA GLY A 168 -3.62 -19.26 13.42
C GLY A 168 -4.82 -18.80 12.60
N GLY A 169 -4.59 -18.19 11.43
CA GLY A 169 -5.65 -17.81 10.49
C GLY A 169 -6.10 -18.97 9.59
N LYS A 170 -7.36 -18.93 9.18
CA LYS A 170 -7.99 -19.87 8.24
C LYS A 170 -8.59 -19.08 7.07
N ALA A 171 -8.57 -19.69 5.89
CA ALA A 171 -9.09 -19.12 4.66
C ALA A 171 -10.12 -20.06 4.00
N TRP A 172 -11.05 -19.43 3.29
CA TRP A 172 -12.03 -20.09 2.43
C TRP A 172 -11.76 -19.62 1.02
N MET A 173 -11.30 -20.53 0.16
CA MET A 173 -10.78 -20.18 -1.16
C MET A 173 -11.28 -21.17 -2.21
N GLN A 174 -11.40 -20.70 -3.46
CA GLN A 174 -11.56 -21.55 -4.63
C GLN A 174 -10.20 -21.65 -5.32
N THR A 175 -9.84 -22.85 -5.77
CA THR A 175 -8.67 -23.00 -6.65
C THR A 175 -8.93 -22.25 -7.96
N TYR A 176 -7.93 -21.54 -8.47
CA TYR A 176 -8.06 -20.83 -9.74
C TYR A 176 -8.36 -21.79 -10.90
N ASP A 177 -9.43 -21.50 -11.65
CA ASP A 177 -9.80 -22.27 -12.84
C ASP A 177 -9.16 -21.68 -14.08
N THR A 178 -8.37 -22.47 -14.82
CA THR A 178 -7.88 -22.02 -16.12
C THR A 178 -8.99 -22.06 -17.15
N ILE A 179 -9.15 -20.97 -17.91
CA ILE A 179 -10.10 -20.89 -19.02
C ILE A 179 -9.77 -21.98 -20.04
N ARG A 180 -10.68 -22.95 -20.17
CA ARG A 180 -10.62 -24.06 -21.13
C ARG A 180 -12.02 -24.29 -21.67
N HIS A 181 -12.13 -25.00 -22.79
CA HIS A 181 -13.44 -25.40 -23.30
C HIS A 181 -14.15 -26.24 -22.23
N TRP A 182 -15.31 -25.77 -21.73
CA TRP A 182 -16.06 -26.31 -20.58
C TRP A 182 -15.42 -26.13 -19.19
N SER A 183 -14.55 -25.14 -18.99
CA SER A 183 -14.15 -24.74 -17.64
C SER A 183 -15.37 -24.28 -16.83
N LEU A 184 -15.36 -24.53 -15.52
CA LEU A 184 -16.45 -24.19 -14.62
C LEU A 184 -16.57 -22.67 -14.43
N GLY A 185 -15.53 -21.89 -14.74
CA GLY A 185 -15.64 -20.44 -14.94
C GLY A 185 -16.17 -19.72 -13.70
N TYR A 186 -15.42 -19.79 -12.60
CA TYR A 186 -15.78 -19.29 -11.26
C TYR A 186 -16.87 -20.11 -10.51
N GLU A 187 -17.25 -21.30 -11.02
CA GLU A 187 -18.21 -22.22 -10.35
C GLU A 187 -17.55 -23.38 -9.56
N ILE A 188 -16.27 -23.27 -9.19
CA ILE A 188 -15.58 -24.30 -8.40
C ILE A 188 -16.06 -24.27 -6.94
N PRO A 189 -16.28 -25.42 -6.26
CA PRO A 189 -16.61 -25.42 -4.83
C PRO A 189 -15.51 -24.76 -3.97
N TYR A 190 -15.89 -24.17 -2.85
CA TYR A 190 -14.92 -23.64 -1.89
C TYR A 190 -14.24 -24.75 -1.09
N ASP A 191 -12.93 -24.66 -1.01
CA ASP A 191 -12.14 -25.30 0.03
C ASP A 191 -12.25 -24.46 1.31
N ARG A 192 -12.37 -25.15 2.45
CA ARG A 192 -12.68 -24.53 3.74
C ARG A 192 -11.55 -24.76 4.71
N GLU A 193 -11.37 -23.80 5.62
CA GLU A 193 -10.42 -23.90 6.72
C GLU A 193 -8.96 -24.09 6.30
N ILE A 194 -8.57 -23.60 5.13
CA ILE A 194 -7.20 -23.66 4.64
C ILE A 194 -6.31 -22.78 5.55
N PRO A 195 -5.23 -23.30 6.14
CA PRO A 195 -4.31 -22.47 6.92
C PRO A 195 -3.72 -21.34 6.06
N ILE A 196 -3.73 -20.11 6.57
CA ILE A 196 -3.06 -18.98 5.88
C ILE A 196 -1.58 -19.29 5.73
N GLY A 197 -1.01 -19.03 4.55
CA GLY A 197 0.37 -19.37 4.20
C GLY A 197 0.52 -20.74 3.53
N THR A 198 -0.57 -21.49 3.35
CA THR A 198 -0.59 -22.67 2.48
C THR A 198 -0.30 -22.25 1.03
N SER A 199 0.71 -22.86 0.40
CA SER A 199 1.03 -22.59 -1.02
C SER A 199 -0.15 -22.91 -1.92
N ALA A 200 -0.38 -22.07 -2.94
CA ALA A 200 -1.38 -22.34 -3.96
C ALA A 200 -1.07 -23.68 -4.67
N PRO A 201 -2.09 -24.50 -4.98
CA PRO A 201 -1.90 -25.79 -5.62
C PRO A 201 -1.43 -25.66 -7.09
N VAL A 202 -1.59 -24.48 -7.68
CA VAL A 202 -1.19 -24.14 -9.04
C VAL A 202 -0.53 -22.76 -9.03
N SER A 203 0.56 -22.60 -9.79
CA SER A 203 1.20 -21.30 -10.02
C SER A 203 0.50 -20.59 -11.17
N TYR A 204 -0.60 -19.90 -10.88
CA TYR A 204 -1.16 -18.88 -11.76
C TYR A 204 -1.12 -17.57 -10.99
N GLY A 205 -0.31 -16.62 -11.46
CA GLY A 205 0.18 -15.47 -10.70
C GLY A 205 1.70 -15.46 -10.78
#